data_AF-A0A9E4GKW6-F1
#
_entry.id   AF-A0A9E4GKW6-F1
#
_cell.length_a   1.000
_cell.length_b   1.000
_cell.length_c   1.000
_cell.angle_alpha   90.00
_cell.angle_beta   90.00
_cell.angle_gamma   90.00
#
_symmetry.space_group_name_H-M   'P 1'
#
loop_
_entity.id
_entity.type
_entity.pdbx_description
1 polymer ?
#
loop_
_entity_poly.entity_id
_entity_poly.type
_entity_poly.pdbx_seq_one_letter_code
_entity_poly.pdbx_strand_id
1 'polypeptide(L)'
;MKLRVVSQEDISPGLSLASDRFFLQTVDTTAVLRVYTCPGDVVRLGRYHAVARLNATDRVTVSRRLSGGRVVPSGHGFVHFSLILPHRSAFFSDDPFYLAPLQVLNRHVRSVLHGFKAAGVQLFYPGRDFLTIDRRTVGWVSWTSDQNGA
;
A
#
# COMPACT_ATOMS: atom_id res chain seq x y z
N MET A 1 -11.28 7.15 16.06
CA MET A 1 -9.92 7.17 15.49
C MET A 1 -9.66 8.49 14.78
N LYS A 2 -8.52 9.15 15.03
CA LYS A 2 -8.08 10.33 14.26
C LYS A 2 -7.35 9.88 12.99
N LEU A 3 -7.42 10.66 11.91
CA LEU A 3 -6.71 10.38 10.66
C LEU A 3 -5.81 11.57 10.30
N ARG A 4 -4.53 11.30 10.08
CA ARG A 4 -3.57 12.25 9.52
C ARG A 4 -3.36 11.93 8.04
N VAL A 5 -3.51 12.92 7.18
CA VAL A 5 -3.21 12.79 5.75
C VAL A 5 -1.85 13.42 5.44
N VAL A 6 -1.01 12.71 4.70
CA VAL A 6 0.33 13.15 4.29
C VAL A 6 0.45 13.01 2.78
N SER A 7 0.63 14.11 2.07
CA SER A 7 0.87 14.13 0.62
C SER A 7 2.35 14.36 0.33
N GLN A 8 2.96 13.57 -0.54
CA GLN A 8 4.38 13.66 -0.89
C GLN A 8 4.58 13.41 -2.38
N GLU A 9 5.00 14.42 -3.11
CA GLU A 9 5.30 14.31 -4.54
C GLU A 9 6.77 13.90 -4.75
N ASP A 10 6.98 13.07 -5.78
CA ASP A 10 8.28 12.62 -6.27
C ASP A 10 9.26 12.15 -5.20
N ILE A 11 8.72 11.46 -4.19
CA ILE A 11 9.52 10.88 -3.11
C ILE A 11 10.35 9.70 -3.64
N SER A 12 11.62 9.65 -3.24
CA SER A 12 12.48 8.51 -3.60
C SER A 12 11.91 7.20 -3.04
N PRO A 13 12.03 6.06 -3.76
CA PRO A 13 11.50 4.79 -3.28
C PRO A 13 12.06 4.36 -1.92
N GLY A 14 13.32 4.73 -1.62
CA GLY A 14 13.96 4.48 -0.33
C GLY A 14 13.36 5.31 0.80
N LEU A 15 13.15 6.61 0.60
CA LEU A 15 12.51 7.47 1.59
C LEU A 15 11.04 7.09 1.80
N SER A 16 10.33 6.73 0.73
CA SER A 16 8.96 6.20 0.80
C SER A 16 8.86 4.98 1.71
N LEU A 17 9.78 4.01 1.57
CA LEU A 17 9.86 2.83 2.43
C LEU A 17 10.21 3.18 3.89
N ALA A 18 11.17 4.08 4.10
CA ALA A 18 11.56 4.54 5.43
C ALA A 18 10.40 5.24 6.14
N SER A 19 9.63 6.06 5.43
CA SER A 19 8.42 6.70 5.96
C SER A 19 7.34 5.69 6.33
N ASP A 20 7.05 4.69 5.48
CA ASP A 20 6.09 3.63 5.81
C ASP A 20 6.51 2.89 7.08
N ARG A 21 7.79 2.56 7.21
CA ARG A 21 8.32 1.90 8.40
C ARG A 21 8.21 2.78 9.64
N PHE A 22 8.58 4.05 9.53
CA PHE A 22 8.48 5.01 10.63
C PHE A 22 7.03 5.09 11.13
N PHE A 23 6.07 5.34 10.24
CA PHE A 23 4.68 5.46 10.65
C PHE A 23 4.13 4.14 11.21
N LEU A 24 4.50 2.99 10.64
CA LEU A 24 4.10 1.70 11.20
C LEU A 24 4.64 1.48 12.62
N GLN A 25 5.84 1.98 12.94
CA GLN A 25 6.45 1.86 14.26
C GLN A 25 5.93 2.88 15.28
N THR A 26 5.39 4.01 14.81
CA THR A 26 4.95 5.12 15.67
C THR A 26 3.44 5.30 15.69
N VAL A 27 2.67 4.52 14.93
CA VAL A 27 1.21 4.63 14.89
C VAL A 27 0.64 4.23 16.25
N ASP A 28 -0.25 5.06 16.77
CA ASP A 28 -0.84 4.91 18.10
C ASP A 28 -2.37 4.88 18.02
N THR A 29 -3.05 6.00 18.26
CA THR A 29 -4.49 6.21 18.11
C THR A 29 -4.82 7.01 16.84
N THR A 30 -3.80 7.57 16.19
CA THR A 30 -3.95 8.36 14.95
C THR A 30 -3.49 7.57 13.75
N ALA A 31 -4.44 7.11 12.93
CA ALA A 31 -4.14 6.50 11.64
C ALA A 31 -3.46 7.50 10.70
N VAL A 32 -2.66 6.98 9.75
CA VAL A 32 -1.96 7.79 8.76
C VAL A 32 -2.33 7.30 7.36
N LEU A 33 -2.89 8.20 6.54
CA LEU A 33 -3.04 8.00 5.11
C LEU A 33 -1.94 8.79 4.40
N ARG A 34 -1.04 8.07 3.73
CA ARG A 34 -0.06 8.66 2.83
C ARG A 34 -0.52 8.56 1.40
N VAL A 35 -0.41 9.65 0.66
CA VAL A 35 -0.57 9.71 -0.80
C VAL A 35 0.76 10.17 -1.39
N TYR A 36 1.33 9.40 -2.30
CA TYR A 36 2.64 9.75 -2.85
C TYR A 36 2.89 9.27 -4.27
N THR A 37 3.80 9.94 -4.97
CA THR A 37 4.34 9.53 -6.28
C THR A 37 5.83 9.21 -6.17
N CYS A 38 6.35 8.39 -7.08
CA CYS A 38 7.79 8.15 -7.18
C CYS A 38 8.26 8.53 -8.60
N PRO A 39 9.41 9.22 -8.74
CA PRO A 39 9.92 9.62 -10.04
C PRO A 39 10.61 8.45 -10.76
N GLY A 40 10.74 8.57 -12.08
CA GLY A 40 11.47 7.63 -12.93
C GLY A 40 10.83 6.23 -13.01
N ASP A 41 11.57 5.25 -13.53
CA ASP A 41 11.11 3.86 -13.62
C ASP A 41 11.41 3.13 -12.32
N VAL A 42 10.37 2.64 -11.65
CA VAL A 42 10.48 1.94 -10.36
C VAL A 42 9.81 0.59 -10.42
N VAL A 43 10.52 -0.44 -9.95
CA VAL A 43 9.96 -1.78 -9.70
C VAL A 43 9.92 -2.04 -8.20
N ARG A 44 8.73 -2.32 -7.67
CA ARG A 44 8.51 -2.68 -6.26
C ARG A 44 8.37 -4.18 -6.12
N LEU A 45 9.30 -4.77 -5.39
CA LEU A 45 9.29 -6.17 -5.00
C LEU A 45 8.42 -6.37 -3.75
N GLY A 46 7.72 -7.50 -3.68
CA GLY A 46 7.18 -7.98 -2.42
C GLY A 46 8.30 -8.41 -1.47
N ARG A 47 8.05 -8.33 -0.16
CA ARG A 47 9.00 -8.61 0.93
C ARG A 47 9.86 -9.86 0.70
N TYR A 48 9.25 -10.94 0.21
CA TYR A 48 9.86 -12.27 0.11
C TYR A 48 10.49 -12.61 -1.24
N HIS A 49 10.53 -11.68 -2.21
CA HIS A 49 11.12 -11.96 -3.52
C HIS A 49 12.65 -12.04 -3.45
N ALA A 50 13.25 -13.08 -4.03
CA ALA A 50 14.68 -13.08 -4.29
C ALA A 50 15.02 -12.07 -5.39
N VAL A 51 16.19 -11.45 -5.32
CA VAL A 51 16.69 -10.53 -6.34
C VAL A 51 18.02 -11.08 -6.84
N ALA A 52 18.07 -11.46 -8.11
CA ALA A 52 19.34 -11.67 -8.79
C ALA A 52 20.09 -10.35 -8.90
N ARG A 53 21.38 -10.38 -9.28
CA ARG A 53 22.12 -9.14 -9.54
C ARG A 53 21.37 -8.30 -10.59
N LEU A 54 21.02 -7.07 -10.22
CA LEU A 54 20.55 -6.06 -11.15
C LEU A 54 21.75 -5.63 -12.00
N ASN A 55 21.56 -5.41 -13.29
CA ASN A 55 22.65 -4.91 -14.12
C ASN A 55 22.87 -3.43 -13.77
N ALA A 56 24.12 -3.03 -13.58
CA ALA A 56 24.46 -1.65 -13.21
C ALA A 56 24.05 -0.62 -14.28
N THR A 57 23.75 -1.07 -15.50
CA THR A 57 23.26 -0.27 -16.63
C THR A 57 21.76 -0.05 -16.63
N ASP A 58 21.00 -0.76 -15.78
CA ASP A 58 19.54 -0.65 -15.75
C ASP A 58 19.16 0.69 -15.11
N ARG A 59 18.43 1.52 -15.84
CA ARG A 59 17.93 2.82 -15.34
C ARG A 59 16.73 2.68 -14.39
N VAL A 60 16.39 1.45 -14.01
CA VAL A 60 15.23 1.12 -13.20
C VAL A 60 15.62 1.08 -11.72
N THR A 61 14.93 1.86 -10.90
CA THR A 61 15.08 1.77 -9.44
C THR A 61 14.32 0.58 -8.91
N VAL A 62 15.00 -0.34 -8.23
CA VAL A 62 14.36 -1.48 -7.57
C VAL A 62 14.24 -1.20 -6.08
N SER A 63 13.02 -1.35 -5.56
CA SER A 63 12.68 -1.15 -4.15
C SER A 63 11.91 -2.35 -3.61
N ARG A 64 12.08 -2.67 -2.33
CA ARG A 64 11.37 -3.77 -1.66
C ARG A 64 10.36 -3.22 -0.66
N ARG A 65 9.11 -3.65 -0.77
CA ARG A 65 8.03 -3.25 0.15
C ARG A 65 8.14 -3.96 1.50
N LEU A 66 7.48 -3.39 2.50
CA LEU A 66 7.24 -4.05 3.80
C LEU A 66 6.26 -5.22 3.67
N SER A 67 5.30 -5.12 2.75
CA SER A 67 4.31 -6.15 2.44
C SER A 67 4.82 -7.19 1.45
N GLY A 68 4.19 -8.35 1.46
CA GLY A 68 4.40 -9.40 0.46
C GLY A 68 3.75 -9.07 -0.89
N GLY A 69 3.29 -10.11 -1.59
CA GLY A 69 2.64 -9.98 -2.89
C GLY A 69 3.62 -9.83 -4.05
N ARG A 70 3.08 -9.60 -5.25
CA ARG A 70 3.81 -9.64 -6.53
C ARG A 70 4.80 -8.49 -6.71
N VAL A 71 5.68 -8.65 -7.69
CA VAL A 71 6.48 -7.56 -8.25
C VAL A 71 5.56 -6.67 -9.09
N VAL A 72 5.65 -5.35 -8.91
CA VAL A 72 4.78 -4.37 -9.60
C VAL A 72 5.56 -3.12 -10.05
N PRO A 73 5.16 -2.48 -11.16
CA PRO A 73 5.65 -1.14 -11.50
C PRO A 73 5.12 -0.10 -10.50
N SER A 74 5.89 0.96 -10.27
CA SER A 74 5.64 1.91 -9.19
C SER A 74 6.22 3.30 -9.44
N GLY A 75 6.74 3.55 -10.63
CA GLY A 75 7.44 4.78 -10.98
C GLY A 75 6.50 5.91 -11.38
N HIS A 76 6.99 6.73 -12.31
CA HIS A 76 6.22 7.78 -12.94
C HIS A 76 4.89 7.24 -13.50
N GLY A 77 3.81 8.02 -13.35
CA GLY A 77 2.45 7.62 -13.75
C GLY A 77 1.69 6.78 -12.71
N PHE A 78 2.32 6.40 -11.59
CA PHE A 78 1.64 5.71 -10.48
C PHE A 78 1.41 6.65 -9.28
N VAL A 79 0.21 6.55 -8.71
CA VAL A 79 -0.13 7.15 -7.40
C VAL A 79 -0.23 6.02 -6.38
N HIS A 80 0.48 6.20 -5.26
CA HIS A 80 0.52 5.23 -4.18
C HIS A 80 -0.31 5.71 -3.00
N PHE A 81 -0.97 4.76 -2.36
CA PHE A 81 -1.70 4.97 -1.11
C PHE A 81 -1.13 4.00 -0.07
N SER A 82 -0.61 4.52 1.04
CA SER A 82 -0.28 3.71 2.22
C SER A 82 -1.21 4.12 3.35
N LEU A 83 -1.98 3.17 3.86
CA LEU A 83 -2.87 3.38 5.00
C LEU A 83 -2.33 2.60 6.19
N ILE A 84 -1.83 3.33 7.18
CA ILE A 84 -1.25 2.80 8.41
C ILE A 84 -2.28 2.97 9.52
N LEU A 85 -2.59 1.89 10.21
CA LEU A 85 -3.62 1.83 11.24
C LEU A 85 -3.01 1.44 12.58
N PRO A 86 -3.59 1.91 13.71
CA PRO A 86 -3.28 1.43 15.05
C PRO A 86 -3.29 -0.10 15.20
N HIS A 87 -4.25 -0.73 14.52
CA HIS A 87 -4.44 -2.16 14.47
C HIS A 87 -5.33 -2.49 13.26
N ARG A 88 -5.26 -3.74 12.79
CA ARG A 88 -6.02 -4.25 11.63
C ARG A 88 -7.54 -4.01 11.65
N SER A 89 -8.12 -3.86 12.85
CA SER A 89 -9.56 -3.70 13.07
C SER A 89 -10.02 -2.25 13.21
N ALA A 90 -9.11 -1.27 13.17
CA ALA A 90 -9.35 0.11 13.62
C ALA A 90 -10.45 0.89 12.87
N PHE A 91 -10.88 0.41 11.69
CA PHE A 91 -12.03 0.98 10.98
C PHE A 91 -13.39 0.44 11.43
N PHE A 92 -13.43 -0.65 12.18
CA PHE A 92 -14.65 -1.42 12.43
C PHE A 92 -14.92 -1.67 13.91
N SER A 93 -13.88 -1.64 14.74
CA SER A 93 -13.96 -1.91 16.17
C SER A 93 -12.79 -1.25 16.89
N ASP A 94 -12.97 -0.93 18.17
CA ASP A 94 -11.88 -0.56 19.08
C ASP A 94 -11.13 -1.81 19.59
N ASP A 95 -11.69 -3.01 19.41
CA ASP A 95 -10.98 -4.27 19.68
C ASP A 95 -10.00 -4.60 18.53
N PRO A 96 -8.68 -4.65 18.80
CA PRO A 96 -7.67 -5.00 17.81
C PRO A 96 -7.90 -6.36 17.13
N PHE A 97 -8.49 -7.32 17.85
CA PHE A 97 -8.61 -8.70 17.39
C PHE A 97 -9.92 -9.02 16.69
N TYR A 98 -10.85 -8.06 16.59
CA TYR A 98 -12.17 -8.23 15.97
C TYR A 98 -12.13 -8.84 14.57
N LEU A 99 -11.19 -8.39 13.71
CA LEU A 99 -10.95 -9.04 12.42
C LEU A 99 -9.87 -10.12 12.53
N ALA A 100 -10.11 -11.28 11.91
CA ALA A 100 -9.04 -12.23 11.64
C ALA A 100 -8.11 -11.67 10.54
N PRO A 101 -6.80 -12.01 10.52
CA PRO A 101 -5.85 -11.54 9.50
C PRO A 101 -6.32 -11.71 8.05
N LEU A 102 -6.97 -12.83 7.74
CA LEU A 102 -7.48 -13.11 6.38
C LEU A 102 -8.66 -12.22 5.96
N GLN A 103 -9.37 -11.62 6.91
CA GLN A 103 -10.52 -10.76 6.64
C GLN A 103 -10.11 -9.32 6.28
N VAL A 104 -8.88 -8.92 6.60
CA VAL A 104 -8.38 -7.54 6.48
C VAL A 104 -8.42 -7.05 5.04
N LEU A 105 -7.90 -7.84 4.10
CA LEU A 105 -7.67 -7.41 2.72
C LEU A 105 -8.98 -7.03 2.01
N ASN A 106 -10.00 -7.89 2.09
CA ASN A 106 -11.31 -7.63 1.47
C ASN A 106 -12.07 -6.47 2.14
N ARG A 107 -11.69 -6.08 3.37
CA ARG A 107 -12.30 -4.96 4.09
C ARG A 107 -11.61 -3.64 3.77
N HIS A 108 -10.29 -3.61 3.71
CA HIS A 108 -9.52 -2.41 3.36
C HIS A 108 -9.74 -1.96 1.92
N VAL A 109 -9.94 -2.88 0.99
CA VAL A 109 -10.20 -2.51 -0.41
C VAL A 109 -11.55 -1.78 -0.58
N ARG A 110 -12.54 -2.03 0.28
CA ARG A 110 -13.90 -1.46 0.13
C ARG A 110 -13.91 0.07 0.18
N SER A 111 -13.14 0.68 1.07
CA SER A 111 -13.08 2.14 1.17
C SER A 111 -12.46 2.76 -0.09
N VAL A 112 -11.44 2.12 -0.66
CA VAL A 112 -10.84 2.52 -1.94
C VAL A 112 -11.87 2.42 -3.06
N LEU A 113 -12.55 1.28 -3.21
CA LEU A 113 -13.59 1.11 -4.24
C LEU A 113 -14.70 2.15 -4.12
N HIS A 114 -15.14 2.43 -2.89
CA HIS A 114 -16.17 3.42 -2.62
C HIS A 114 -15.70 4.84 -2.98
N GLY A 115 -14.46 5.21 -2.62
CA GLY A 115 -13.88 6.51 -2.95
C GLY A 115 -13.79 6.76 -4.45
N PHE A 116 -13.30 5.77 -5.20
CA PHE A 116 -13.25 5.88 -6.67
C PHE A 116 -14.64 5.92 -7.31
N LYS A 117 -15.59 5.12 -6.80
CA LYS A 117 -16.98 5.18 -7.26
C LYS A 117 -17.58 6.57 -7.06
N ALA A 118 -17.32 7.20 -5.91
CA ALA A 118 -17.77 8.57 -5.64
C ALA A 118 -17.13 9.61 -6.59
N ALA A 119 -15.92 9.34 -7.08
CA ALA A 119 -15.24 10.13 -8.11
C ALA A 119 -15.66 9.77 -9.55
N GLY A 120 -16.67 8.93 -9.74
CA GLY A 120 -17.15 8.51 -11.07
C GLY A 120 -16.32 7.40 -11.74
N VAL A 121 -15.35 6.82 -11.04
CA VAL A 121 -14.49 5.74 -11.55
C VAL A 121 -14.99 4.39 -11.04
N GLN A 122 -15.38 3.50 -11.95
CA GLN A 122 -15.80 2.15 -11.60
C GLN A 122 -14.62 1.18 -11.50
N LEU A 123 -14.06 1.08 -10.30
CA LEU A 123 -13.04 0.10 -9.96
C LEU A 123 -13.65 -1.22 -9.48
N PHE A 124 -13.05 -2.32 -9.90
CA PHE A 124 -13.43 -3.67 -9.50
C PHE A 124 -12.26 -4.42 -8.84
N TYR A 125 -12.56 -5.16 -7.77
CA TYR A 125 -11.60 -6.00 -7.04
C TYR A 125 -11.99 -7.48 -7.14
N PRO A 126 -11.25 -8.30 -7.91
CA PRO A 126 -11.58 -9.71 -8.18
C PRO A 126 -11.19 -10.68 -7.04
N GLY A 127 -10.84 -10.20 -5.85
CA GLY A 127 -10.54 -11.08 -4.70
C GLY A 127 -9.08 -11.59 -4.63
N ARG A 128 -8.12 -10.91 -5.25
CA ARG A 128 -6.69 -11.27 -5.17
C ARG A 128 -5.84 -10.11 -4.61
N ASP A 129 -5.03 -9.49 -5.45
CA ASP A 129 -4.05 -8.47 -5.06
C ASP A 129 -3.99 -7.32 -6.08
N PHE A 130 -5.01 -7.20 -6.93
CA PHE A 130 -5.07 -6.19 -7.98
C PHE A 130 -6.47 -5.61 -8.14
N LEU A 131 -6.53 -4.42 -8.72
CA LEU A 131 -7.74 -3.68 -9.05
C LEU A 131 -7.86 -3.57 -10.57
N THR A 132 -9.09 -3.53 -11.07
CA THR A 132 -9.36 -3.50 -12.51
C THR A 132 -10.38 -2.45 -12.91
N ILE A 133 -10.26 -1.95 -14.14
CA ILE A 133 -11.28 -1.20 -14.89
C ILE A 133 -11.43 -1.92 -16.23
N ASP A 134 -12.65 -2.25 -16.65
CA ASP A 134 -12.92 -2.98 -17.91
C ASP A 134 -12.05 -4.24 -18.11
N ARG A 135 -11.86 -5.00 -17.02
CA ARG A 135 -11.00 -6.21 -16.94
C ARG A 135 -9.50 -5.95 -17.16
N ARG A 136 -9.05 -4.69 -17.21
CA ARG A 136 -7.63 -4.31 -17.28
C ARG A 136 -7.13 -3.98 -15.89
N THR A 137 -5.95 -4.48 -15.53
CA THR A 137 -5.31 -4.17 -14.24
C THR A 137 -4.87 -2.71 -14.21
N VAL A 138 -5.27 -1.99 -13.16
CA VAL A 138 -4.95 -0.56 -12.97
C VAL A 138 -4.32 -0.26 -11.61
N GLY A 139 -4.26 -1.24 -10.71
CA GLY A 139 -3.67 -1.04 -9.40
C GLY A 139 -3.43 -2.36 -8.67
N TRP A 140 -2.65 -2.29 -7.60
CA TRP A 140 -2.32 -3.43 -6.75
C TRP A 140 -2.56 -3.10 -5.29
N VAL A 141 -2.96 -4.11 -4.52
CA VAL A 141 -3.21 -3.98 -3.09
C VAL A 141 -2.45 -5.05 -2.36
N SER A 142 -1.79 -4.66 -1.29
CA SER A 142 -1.10 -5.56 -0.38
C SER A 142 -1.17 -4.98 1.02
N TRP A 143 -0.97 -5.82 2.01
CA TRP A 143 -0.91 -5.40 3.40
C TRP A 143 0.17 -6.19 4.14
N THR A 144 0.53 -5.71 5.31
CA THR A 144 1.38 -6.38 6.29
C THR A 144 0.90 -5.95 7.66
N SER A 145 1.22 -6.72 8.68
CA SER A 145 1.20 -6.22 10.05
C SER A 145 2.61 -6.25 10.65
N ASP A 146 2.84 -5.47 11.69
CA ASP A 146 3.98 -5.60 12.59
C ASP A 146 3.69 -6.64 13.69
N GLN A 147 4.59 -6.73 14.67
CA GLN A 147 4.44 -7.66 15.81
C GLN A 147 3.35 -7.23 16.80
N ASN A 148 2.99 -5.94 16.81
CA ASN A 148 1.97 -5.35 17.68
C ASN A 148 0.57 -5.39 17.03
N GLY A 149 0.48 -5.75 15.74
CA GLY A 149 -0.78 -5.92 15.01
C GLY A 149 -1.23 -4.69 14.22
N ALA A 150 -0.40 -3.64 14.17
CA ALA A 150 -0.54 -2.50 13.26
C ALA A 150 -0.22 -2.90 11.82
#